data_AF-A0A416EKM5-F1
#
_entry.id   AF-A0A416EKM5-F1
#
_cell.length_a   1.000
_cell.length_b   1.000
_cell.length_c   1.000
_cell.angle_alpha   90.00
_cell.angle_beta   90.00
_cell.angle_gamma   90.00
#
_symmetry.space_group_name_H-M   'P 1'
#
loop_
_entity.id
_entity.type
_entity.pdbx_description
1 polymer ?
#
loop_
_entity_poly.entity_id
_entity_poly.type
_entity_poly.pdbx_seq_one_letter_code
_entity_poly.pdbx_strand_id
1 'polypeptide(L)'
;MSVQMIQNPIPNQVSGIRQKELFLQKDRSYPFAVVVKVQQPLDVRVALTNADGTQIYAETVFPVQPVLAKEDAQEEVDEWQRFETILTPGVDDAHAVISITYTEQAQLLIGAVSMMPDNHFHTMRRDTVEKLKEIGVRLLRWPGGNFAGEYRWQDMFLHPDRRAPMEGYMENETQPFTHGYDMHEIDTDDFIALCREIGAEPFLTINAAWDSPEVCAAWVEYCNGPAESKYGRLRAQRGHQEPYNVKWWSLGNEMGYGHMEGANTPDGYASLVETHARAMLKVTPDLKFVSSGPYPNQEW
;
A
#
# COMPACT_ATOMS: atom_id res chain seq x y z
N MET A 1 3.34 -13.45 2.07
CA MET A 1 2.25 -12.79 2.83
C MET A 1 2.64 -12.78 4.29
N SER A 2 2.46 -11.66 4.99
CA SER A 2 2.46 -11.67 6.46
C SER A 2 1.24 -12.49 6.92
N VAL A 3 1.41 -13.32 7.94
CA VAL A 3 0.40 -14.27 8.39
C VAL A 3 0.23 -14.16 9.90
N GLN A 4 -1.01 -14.01 10.34
CA GLN A 4 -1.38 -14.20 11.73
C GLN A 4 -1.95 -15.60 11.92
N MET A 5 -1.31 -16.40 12.76
CA MET A 5 -1.79 -17.73 13.12
C MET A 5 -2.54 -17.64 14.44
N ILE A 6 -3.84 -17.93 14.40
CA ILE A 6 -4.70 -17.97 15.58
C ILE A 6 -4.95 -19.43 15.92
N GLN A 7 -4.64 -19.81 17.15
CA GLN A 7 -4.87 -21.14 17.69
C GLN A 7 -5.97 -21.08 18.74
N ASN A 8 -6.98 -21.93 18.60
CA ASN A 8 -7.99 -22.13 19.63
C ASN A 8 -7.78 -23.49 20.29
N PRO A 9 -7.25 -23.53 21.53
CA PRO A 9 -7.05 -24.79 22.24
C PRO A 9 -8.34 -25.31 22.91
N ILE A 10 -9.41 -24.50 23.03
CA ILE A 10 -10.60 -24.85 23.81
C ILE A 10 -11.85 -24.74 22.93
N PRO A 11 -12.56 -25.85 22.67
CA PRO A 11 -13.77 -25.82 21.85
C PRO A 11 -14.87 -24.98 22.49
N ASN A 12 -15.68 -24.34 21.65
CA ASN A 12 -16.79 -23.44 22.00
C ASN A 12 -16.37 -22.12 22.68
N GLN A 13 -15.07 -21.79 22.72
CA GLN A 13 -14.60 -20.47 23.11
C GLN A 13 -14.31 -19.62 21.88
N VAL A 14 -14.79 -18.38 21.88
CA VAL A 14 -14.50 -17.42 20.81
C VAL A 14 -13.00 -17.13 20.78
N SER A 15 -12.37 -17.43 19.65
CA SER A 15 -10.96 -17.15 19.36
C SER A 15 -10.86 -16.38 18.04
N GLY A 16 -9.90 -15.47 17.92
CA GLY A 16 -9.79 -14.62 16.74
C GLY A 16 -8.97 -13.37 16.95
N ILE A 17 -9.12 -12.43 16.01
CA ILE A 17 -8.54 -11.09 16.05
C ILE A 17 -9.63 -10.03 16.04
N ARG A 18 -9.28 -8.84 16.51
CA ARG A 18 -10.15 -7.65 16.42
C ARG A 18 -9.34 -6.38 16.22
N GLN A 19 -9.93 -5.43 15.51
CA GLN A 19 -9.45 -4.06 15.42
C GLN A 19 -10.52 -3.13 16.01
N LYS A 20 -10.07 -2.21 16.87
CA LYS A 20 -10.92 -1.24 17.56
C LYS A 20 -10.84 0.12 16.89
N GLU A 21 -11.64 1.07 17.37
CA GLU A 21 -11.64 2.47 16.94
C GLU A 21 -11.97 2.63 15.46
N LEU A 22 -12.98 1.90 14.99
CA LEU A 22 -13.54 2.06 13.66
C LEU A 22 -14.70 3.07 13.67
N PHE A 23 -14.68 3.97 12.70
CA PHE A 23 -15.80 4.87 12.43
C PHE A 23 -16.76 4.24 11.42
N LEU A 24 -17.99 4.00 11.85
CA LEU A 24 -19.08 3.47 11.06
C LEU A 24 -20.16 4.54 10.86
N GLN A 25 -20.66 4.59 9.62
CA GLN A 25 -21.80 5.41 9.23
C GLN A 25 -23.00 4.51 9.03
N LYS A 26 -24.14 4.92 9.59
CA LYS A 26 -25.40 4.23 9.40
C LYS A 26 -25.73 4.07 7.91
N ASP A 27 -26.17 2.88 7.54
CA ASP A 27 -26.63 2.50 6.20
C ASP A 27 -25.57 2.63 5.08
N ARG A 28 -24.29 2.90 5.44
CA ARG A 28 -23.15 2.88 4.52
C ARG A 28 -22.72 1.44 4.26
N SER A 29 -22.45 1.09 3.00
CA SER A 29 -21.88 -0.22 2.68
C SER A 29 -20.38 -0.21 2.91
N TYR A 30 -19.87 -1.26 3.53
CA TYR A 30 -18.44 -1.51 3.71
C TYR A 30 -18.06 -2.84 3.06
N PRO A 31 -17.57 -2.82 1.80
CA PRO A 31 -16.92 -3.99 1.22
C PRO A 31 -15.80 -4.47 2.14
N PHE A 32 -15.90 -5.73 2.52
CA PHE A 32 -14.95 -6.43 3.39
C PHE A 32 -14.36 -7.59 2.62
N ALA A 33 -13.06 -7.80 2.77
CA ALA A 33 -12.40 -9.01 2.31
C ALA A 33 -11.38 -9.54 3.32
N VAL A 34 -11.26 -10.86 3.36
CA VAL A 34 -10.27 -11.57 4.16
C VAL A 34 -9.67 -12.72 3.36
N VAL A 35 -8.35 -12.86 3.44
CA VAL A 35 -7.62 -14.01 2.91
C VAL A 35 -7.30 -14.94 4.06
N VAL A 36 -7.75 -16.20 3.99
CA VAL A 36 -7.59 -17.18 5.07
C VAL A 36 -7.11 -18.53 4.57
N LYS A 37 -6.49 -19.30 5.46
CA LYS A 37 -6.11 -20.70 5.26
C LYS A 37 -6.45 -21.51 6.52
N VAL A 38 -6.98 -22.70 6.31
CA VAL A 38 -7.41 -23.62 7.38
C VAL A 38 -6.93 -25.04 7.08
N GLN A 39 -6.71 -25.84 8.13
CA GLN A 39 -6.31 -27.25 8.02
C GLN A 39 -7.50 -28.23 8.16
N GLN A 40 -8.62 -27.75 8.68
CA GLN A 40 -9.88 -28.46 8.79
C GLN A 40 -11.04 -27.51 8.45
N PRO A 41 -12.23 -28.02 8.12
CA PRO A 41 -13.40 -27.17 7.90
C PRO A 41 -13.65 -26.25 9.10
N LEU A 42 -13.90 -24.97 8.83
CA LEU A 42 -14.06 -23.96 9.88
C LEU A 42 -15.05 -22.88 9.46
N ASP A 43 -15.98 -22.54 10.36
CA ASP A 43 -16.88 -21.41 10.18
C ASP A 43 -16.22 -20.14 10.73
N VAL A 44 -15.75 -19.28 9.84
CA VAL A 44 -15.09 -18.01 10.19
C VAL A 44 -16.11 -16.88 10.17
N ARG A 45 -16.35 -16.27 11.33
CA ARG A 45 -17.28 -15.16 11.50
C ARG A 45 -16.56 -13.82 11.43
N VAL A 46 -17.03 -12.92 10.57
CA VAL A 46 -16.72 -11.48 10.61
C VAL A 46 -17.90 -10.72 11.23
N ALA A 47 -17.63 -9.75 12.11
CA ALA A 47 -18.68 -8.92 12.69
C ALA A 47 -18.20 -7.50 12.98
N LEU A 48 -19.11 -6.55 12.79
CA LEU A 48 -19.04 -5.19 13.32
C LEU A 48 -19.86 -5.12 14.61
N THR A 49 -19.26 -4.60 15.68
CA THR A 49 -19.91 -4.45 16.98
C THR A 49 -19.63 -3.08 17.59
N ASN A 50 -20.35 -2.74 18.64
CA ASN A 50 -19.95 -1.67 19.55
C ASN A 50 -18.64 -2.04 20.29
N ALA A 51 -18.07 -1.07 21.02
CA ALA A 51 -16.76 -1.19 21.68
C ALA A 51 -16.63 -2.40 22.65
N ASP A 52 -17.70 -2.78 23.34
CA ASP A 52 -17.70 -3.90 24.30
C ASP A 52 -18.17 -5.24 23.70
N GLY A 53 -18.61 -5.24 22.44
CA GLY A 53 -19.07 -6.44 21.73
C GLY A 53 -20.48 -6.91 22.09
N THR A 54 -21.24 -6.16 22.90
CA THR A 54 -22.60 -6.54 23.32
C THR A 54 -23.65 -6.28 22.24
N GLN A 55 -23.39 -5.36 21.31
CA GLN A 55 -24.29 -5.04 20.21
C GLN A 55 -23.63 -5.36 18.87
N ILE A 56 -24.30 -6.19 18.06
CA ILE A 56 -23.87 -6.55 16.70
C ILE A 56 -24.56 -5.61 15.72
N TYR A 57 -23.77 -4.97 14.86
CA TYR A 57 -24.25 -4.03 13.83
C TYR A 57 -24.39 -4.68 12.46
N ALA A 58 -23.47 -5.58 12.12
CA ALA A 58 -23.48 -6.40 10.92
C ALA A 58 -22.59 -7.63 11.14
N GLU A 59 -22.92 -8.77 10.54
CA GLU A 59 -22.09 -9.96 10.59
C GLU A 59 -22.25 -10.85 9.36
N THR A 60 -21.27 -11.70 9.12
CA THR A 60 -21.32 -12.77 8.12
C THR A 60 -20.46 -13.94 8.60
N VAL A 61 -20.86 -15.16 8.27
CA VAL A 61 -20.09 -16.37 8.54
C VAL A 61 -19.70 -17.01 7.21
N PHE A 62 -18.41 -17.30 7.06
CA PHE A 62 -17.85 -17.97 5.90
C PHE A 62 -17.49 -19.41 6.26
N PRO A 63 -18.11 -20.43 5.64
CA PRO A 63 -17.62 -21.79 5.75
C PRO A 63 -16.35 -21.95 4.92
N VAL A 64 -15.21 -22.17 5.58
CA VAL A 64 -13.90 -22.33 4.95
C VAL A 64 -13.53 -23.81 4.93
N GLN A 65 -13.12 -24.31 3.77
CA GLN A 65 -12.67 -25.70 3.60
C GLN A 65 -11.16 -25.72 3.37
N PRO A 66 -10.41 -26.74 3.82
CA PRO A 66 -9.01 -26.90 3.46
C PRO A 66 -8.85 -27.10 1.96
N VAL A 67 -7.93 -26.37 1.33
CA VAL A 67 -7.53 -26.63 -0.05
C VAL A 67 -6.38 -27.62 -0.01
N LEU A 68 -6.64 -28.86 -0.47
CA LEU A 68 -5.64 -29.91 -0.53
C LEU A 68 -5.00 -29.94 -1.92
N ALA A 69 -3.68 -30.07 -1.98
CA ALA A 69 -2.99 -30.38 -3.23
C ALA A 69 -3.48 -31.73 -3.75
N LYS A 70 -3.79 -31.81 -5.05
CA LYS A 70 -4.04 -33.10 -5.69
C LYS A 70 -2.72 -33.85 -5.81
N GLU A 71 -2.72 -35.16 -5.59
CA GLU A 71 -1.52 -36.01 -5.60
C GLU A 71 -0.71 -35.90 -6.92
N ASP A 72 -1.36 -35.51 -8.03
CA ASP A 72 -0.74 -35.36 -9.36
C ASP A 72 -0.54 -33.89 -9.82
N ALA A 73 -0.68 -32.91 -8.93
CA ALA A 73 -0.55 -31.50 -9.33
C ALA A 73 0.92 -31.14 -9.68
N GLN A 74 1.15 -30.74 -10.93
CA GLN A 74 2.45 -30.23 -11.39
C GLN A 74 2.71 -28.76 -10.99
N GLU A 75 1.66 -28.06 -10.54
CA GLU A 75 1.72 -26.65 -10.11
C GLU A 75 1.45 -26.55 -8.60
N GLU A 76 2.11 -25.58 -7.96
CA GLU A 76 1.90 -25.25 -6.55
C GLU A 76 0.44 -24.79 -6.35
N VAL A 77 -0.28 -25.43 -5.43
CA VAL A 77 -1.67 -25.09 -5.14
C VAL A 77 -1.71 -23.93 -4.16
N ASP A 78 -2.40 -22.85 -4.54
CA ASP A 78 -2.64 -21.73 -3.63
C ASP A 78 -3.65 -22.16 -2.56
N GLU A 79 -3.13 -22.48 -1.37
CA GLU A 79 -3.93 -22.93 -0.23
C GLU A 79 -4.73 -21.80 0.43
N TRP A 80 -4.50 -20.55 0.01
CA TRP A 80 -5.19 -19.38 0.54
C TRP A 80 -6.49 -19.11 -0.21
N GLN A 81 -7.53 -18.79 0.54
CA GLN A 81 -8.86 -18.47 0.00
C GLN A 81 -9.26 -17.06 0.41
N ARG A 82 -9.71 -16.29 -0.58
CA ARG A 82 -10.27 -14.95 -0.38
C ARG A 82 -11.79 -15.04 -0.23
N PHE A 83 -12.32 -14.46 0.83
CA PHE A 83 -13.75 -14.30 1.07
C PHE A 83 -14.10 -12.83 1.08
N GLU A 84 -15.24 -12.49 0.49
CA GLU A 84 -15.74 -11.13 0.38
C GLU A 84 -17.19 -11.07 0.86
N THR A 85 -17.55 -9.96 1.50
CA THR A 85 -18.94 -9.63 1.85
C THR A 85 -19.10 -8.11 1.91
N ILE A 86 -20.33 -7.64 2.07
CA ILE A 86 -20.62 -6.24 2.34
C ILE A 86 -21.24 -6.16 3.74
N LEU A 87 -20.61 -5.41 4.63
CA LEU A 87 -21.11 -5.13 5.97
C LEU A 87 -21.81 -3.77 5.93
N THR A 88 -23.09 -3.72 6.34
CA THR A 88 -23.89 -2.47 6.36
C THR A 88 -24.44 -2.26 7.76
N PRO A 89 -23.82 -1.41 8.60
CA PRO A 89 -24.27 -1.19 9.97
C PRO A 89 -25.55 -0.34 9.99
N GLY A 90 -26.50 -0.70 10.85
CA GLY A 90 -27.75 0.06 11.04
C GLY A 90 -27.63 1.30 11.94
N VAL A 91 -26.42 1.64 12.38
CA VAL A 91 -26.13 2.75 13.31
C VAL A 91 -24.83 3.46 12.95
N ASP A 92 -24.70 4.71 13.38
CA ASP A 92 -23.43 5.42 13.46
C ASP A 92 -22.71 5.01 14.74
N ASP A 93 -21.41 4.75 14.67
CA ASP A 93 -20.55 4.51 15.84
C ASP A 93 -19.12 4.95 15.54
N ALA A 94 -18.52 5.76 16.42
CA ALA A 94 -17.16 6.25 16.28
C ALA A 94 -16.10 5.33 16.92
N HIS A 95 -16.54 4.33 17.69
CA HIS A 95 -15.69 3.43 18.46
C HIS A 95 -16.04 1.96 18.19
N ALA A 96 -16.53 1.68 16.98
CA ALA A 96 -16.91 0.34 16.60
C ALA A 96 -15.69 -0.59 16.53
N VAL A 97 -15.97 -1.88 16.55
CA VAL A 97 -14.97 -2.95 16.50
C VAL A 97 -15.30 -3.87 15.34
N ILE A 98 -14.30 -4.23 14.54
CA ILE A 98 -14.39 -5.39 13.65
C ILE A 98 -13.69 -6.57 14.30
N SER A 99 -14.29 -7.76 14.20
CA SER A 99 -13.71 -9.00 14.68
C SER A 99 -13.78 -10.09 13.62
N ILE A 100 -12.73 -10.91 13.52
CA ILE A 100 -12.69 -12.14 12.73
C ILE A 100 -12.44 -13.28 13.71
N THR A 101 -13.44 -14.14 13.88
CA THR A 101 -13.51 -15.11 14.99
C THR A 101 -14.03 -16.47 14.57
N TYR A 102 -13.72 -17.49 15.36
CA TYR A 102 -14.25 -18.85 15.26
C TYR A 102 -14.36 -19.46 16.66
N THR A 103 -14.98 -20.64 16.81
CA THR A 103 -15.21 -21.24 18.15
C THR A 103 -14.70 -22.68 18.29
N GLU A 104 -14.45 -23.34 17.18
CA GLU A 104 -13.97 -24.71 17.10
C GLU A 104 -12.53 -24.80 17.59
N GLN A 105 -12.16 -25.97 18.12
CA GLN A 105 -10.76 -26.26 18.43
C GLN A 105 -10.00 -26.47 17.12
N ALA A 106 -9.39 -25.39 16.62
CA ALA A 106 -8.79 -25.33 15.30
C ALA A 106 -7.69 -24.28 15.23
N GLN A 107 -6.97 -24.30 14.11
CA GLN A 107 -6.04 -23.25 13.71
C GLN A 107 -6.60 -22.48 12.50
N LEU A 108 -6.60 -21.16 12.59
CA LEU A 108 -6.95 -20.25 11.50
C LEU A 108 -5.72 -19.40 11.17
N LEU A 109 -5.30 -19.43 9.91
CA LEU A 109 -4.28 -18.52 9.38
C LEU A 109 -4.99 -17.38 8.66
N ILE A 110 -4.68 -16.14 9.03
CA ILE A 110 -5.23 -14.92 8.45
C ILE A 110 -4.11 -14.19 7.72
N GLY A 111 -4.32 -13.92 6.44
CA GLY A 111 -3.47 -13.11 5.58
C GLY A 111 -4.01 -11.68 5.47
N ALA A 112 -4.12 -11.15 4.25
CA ALA A 112 -4.63 -9.80 4.01
C ALA A 112 -6.09 -9.64 4.49
N VAL A 113 -6.37 -8.52 5.15
CA VAL A 113 -7.70 -8.10 5.59
C VAL A 113 -7.92 -6.69 5.07
N SER A 114 -9.08 -6.43 4.48
CA SER A 114 -9.45 -5.09 4.01
C SER A 114 -10.91 -4.79 4.32
N MET A 115 -11.18 -3.57 4.76
CA MET A 115 -12.52 -3.04 4.87
C MET A 115 -12.48 -1.53 4.65
N MET A 116 -13.28 -1.04 3.72
CA MET A 116 -13.34 0.38 3.37
C MET A 116 -14.80 0.76 3.13
N PRO A 117 -15.20 2.03 3.33
CA PRO A 117 -16.51 2.47 2.89
C PRO A 117 -16.61 2.41 1.36
N ASP A 118 -17.79 2.06 0.84
CA ASP A 118 -18.06 1.89 -0.60
C ASP A 118 -17.75 3.11 -1.48
N ASN A 119 -17.65 4.30 -0.88
CA ASN A 119 -17.34 5.55 -1.55
C ASN A 119 -15.85 5.89 -1.53
N HIS A 120 -14.98 4.97 -1.12
CA HIS A 120 -13.53 5.19 -1.16
C HIS A 120 -13.07 5.55 -2.58
N PHE A 121 -12.01 6.35 -2.68
CA PHE A 121 -11.38 6.69 -3.95
C PHE A 121 -10.06 5.92 -4.04
N HIS A 122 -9.98 4.86 -4.86
CA HIS A 122 -8.76 4.03 -4.97
C HIS A 122 -8.16 3.67 -3.60
N THR A 123 -8.93 2.98 -2.77
CA THR A 123 -8.63 2.64 -1.36
C THR A 123 -8.38 3.81 -0.39
N MET A 124 -8.36 5.06 -0.87
CA MET A 124 -8.22 6.25 -0.03
C MET A 124 -9.58 6.76 0.47
N ARG A 125 -9.61 7.23 1.71
CA ARG A 125 -10.79 7.86 2.30
C ARG A 125 -11.22 9.12 1.54
N ARG A 126 -12.48 9.16 1.13
CA ARG A 126 -13.05 10.18 0.24
C ARG A 126 -12.93 11.60 0.80
N ASP A 127 -13.21 11.75 2.09
CA ASP A 127 -13.19 13.05 2.77
C ASP A 127 -11.81 13.70 2.79
N THR A 128 -10.72 12.95 3.00
CA THR A 128 -9.36 13.48 2.89
C THR A 128 -9.05 13.94 1.47
N VAL A 129 -9.43 13.15 0.45
CA VAL A 129 -9.23 13.52 -0.95
C VAL A 129 -9.97 14.84 -1.27
N GLU A 130 -11.20 15.00 -0.78
CA GLU A 130 -11.97 16.22 -0.93
C GLU A 130 -11.32 17.42 -0.23
N LYS A 131 -10.75 17.22 0.97
CA LYS A 131 -10.03 18.28 1.67
C LYS A 131 -8.73 18.68 0.98
N LEU A 132 -7.98 17.75 0.42
CA LEU A 132 -6.80 18.06 -0.41
C LEU A 132 -7.19 18.92 -1.63
N LYS A 133 -8.33 18.60 -2.25
CA LYS A 133 -8.90 19.37 -3.37
C LYS A 133 -9.37 20.77 -2.93
N GLU A 134 -10.04 20.88 -1.79
CA GLU A 134 -10.53 22.15 -1.23
C GLU A 134 -9.39 23.11 -0.86
N ILE A 135 -8.32 22.60 -0.24
CA ILE A 135 -7.10 23.36 0.06
C ILE A 135 -6.42 23.84 -1.24
N GLY A 136 -6.71 23.17 -2.37
CA GLY A 136 -6.18 23.54 -3.68
C GLY A 136 -4.72 23.15 -3.85
N VAL A 137 -4.33 21.97 -3.35
CA VAL A 137 -2.99 21.40 -3.55
C VAL A 137 -2.68 21.35 -5.05
N ARG A 138 -1.56 21.96 -5.47
CA ARG A 138 -1.16 22.06 -6.89
C ARG A 138 0.03 21.18 -7.27
N LEU A 139 0.80 20.75 -6.29
CA LEU A 139 1.94 19.86 -6.45
C LEU A 139 1.97 18.96 -5.22
N LEU A 140 1.99 17.64 -5.43
CA LEU A 140 2.03 16.67 -4.34
C LEU A 140 3.26 15.79 -4.49
N ARG A 141 4.08 15.72 -3.43
CA ARG A 141 5.34 14.94 -3.40
C ARG A 141 5.14 13.57 -2.75
N TRP A 142 5.60 12.51 -3.40
CA TRP A 142 5.55 11.12 -2.91
C TRP A 142 6.60 10.26 -3.66
N PRO A 143 6.95 9.05 -3.23
CA PRO A 143 6.93 8.55 -1.86
C PRO A 143 8.04 9.28 -1.13
N GLY A 144 7.65 10.12 -0.18
CA GLY A 144 8.46 11.24 0.27
C GLY A 144 8.98 11.10 1.68
N GLY A 145 9.84 12.07 2.02
CA GLY A 145 10.63 12.05 3.24
C GLY A 145 11.61 10.88 3.22
N ASN A 146 11.95 10.41 4.41
CA ASN A 146 12.91 9.35 4.63
C ASN A 146 12.50 8.04 3.91
N PHE A 147 11.21 7.77 3.79
CA PHE A 147 10.69 6.54 3.14
C PHE A 147 11.09 6.39 1.67
N ALA A 148 11.38 7.51 0.98
CA ALA A 148 11.86 7.47 -0.40
C ALA A 148 13.12 6.60 -0.59
N GLY A 149 13.95 6.49 0.45
CA GLY A 149 15.15 5.66 0.47
C GLY A 149 14.91 4.17 0.59
N GLU A 150 13.69 3.77 0.87
CA GLU A 150 13.31 2.36 1.07
C GLU A 150 12.29 1.91 0.03
N TYR A 151 11.59 2.87 -0.59
CA TYR A 151 10.50 2.58 -1.51
C TYR A 151 10.95 1.82 -2.77
N ARG A 152 10.26 0.71 -3.04
CA ARG A 152 10.48 -0.16 -4.19
C ARG A 152 9.25 -0.21 -5.08
N TRP A 153 9.16 0.70 -6.03
CA TRP A 153 7.97 0.91 -6.87
C TRP A 153 7.51 -0.35 -7.65
N GLN A 154 8.42 -1.26 -7.98
CA GLN A 154 8.11 -2.49 -8.73
C GLN A 154 7.39 -3.55 -7.89
N ASP A 155 7.59 -3.54 -6.56
CA ASP A 155 6.93 -4.49 -5.65
C ASP A 155 5.41 -4.29 -5.67
N MET A 156 4.96 -3.08 -6.05
CA MET A 156 3.56 -2.70 -6.17
C MET A 156 2.85 -3.31 -7.40
N PHE A 157 3.58 -3.98 -8.29
CA PHE A 157 2.94 -4.65 -9.42
C PHE A 157 2.10 -5.86 -9.03
N LEU A 158 2.36 -6.42 -7.84
CA LEU A 158 1.54 -7.48 -7.29
C LEU A 158 0.15 -6.96 -6.90
N HIS A 159 -0.85 -7.85 -6.93
CA HIS A 159 -2.16 -7.56 -6.33
C HIS A 159 -1.97 -7.15 -4.85
N PRO A 160 -2.72 -6.16 -4.31
CA PRO A 160 -2.54 -5.69 -2.93
C PRO A 160 -2.43 -6.79 -1.87
N ASP A 161 -3.33 -7.79 -1.91
CA ASP A 161 -3.28 -8.94 -0.97
C ASP A 161 -1.99 -9.77 -1.04
N ARG A 162 -1.22 -9.66 -2.13
CA ARG A 162 0.02 -10.39 -2.38
C ARG A 162 1.27 -9.54 -2.12
N ARG A 163 1.10 -8.25 -1.81
CA ARG A 163 2.21 -7.37 -1.40
C ARG A 163 2.56 -7.69 0.04
N ALA A 164 3.82 -8.08 0.29
CA ALA A 164 4.28 -8.26 1.66
C ALA A 164 4.50 -6.88 2.30
N PRO A 165 4.15 -6.68 3.59
CA PRO A 165 4.58 -5.50 4.32
C PRO A 165 6.09 -5.37 4.26
N MET A 166 6.58 -4.16 4.00
CA MET A 166 8.00 -3.84 3.99
C MET A 166 8.39 -3.25 5.33
N GLU A 167 9.32 -3.91 6.02
CA GLU A 167 9.97 -3.34 7.20
C GLU A 167 10.97 -2.28 6.75
N GLY A 168 10.76 -1.05 7.20
CA GLY A 168 11.66 0.06 6.94
C GLY A 168 12.97 -0.11 7.69
N TYR A 169 14.08 0.18 7.02
CA TYR A 169 15.42 0.09 7.60
C TYR A 169 15.61 1.06 8.77
N MET A 170 15.02 2.25 8.69
CA MET A 170 15.00 3.22 9.80
C MET A 170 13.75 3.14 10.68
N GLU A 171 13.01 2.02 10.60
CA GLU A 171 11.85 1.70 11.44
C GLU A 171 10.84 2.87 11.56
N ASN A 172 10.67 3.41 12.77
CA ASN A 172 9.72 4.47 13.06
C ASN A 172 10.11 5.83 12.47
N GLU A 173 11.35 6.03 12.00
CA GLU A 173 11.72 7.28 11.32
C GLU A 173 11.06 7.40 9.94
N THR A 174 10.84 6.27 9.24
CA THR A 174 10.12 6.24 7.96
C THR A 174 8.63 5.95 8.16
N GLN A 175 8.30 5.11 9.13
CA GLN A 175 6.95 4.55 9.29
C GLN A 175 6.47 4.57 10.76
N PRO A 176 6.30 5.76 11.38
CA PRO A 176 6.04 5.90 12.82
C PRO A 176 4.68 5.37 13.29
N PHE A 177 3.69 5.35 12.40
CA PHE A 177 2.30 4.99 12.74
C PHE A 177 1.97 3.53 12.46
N THR A 178 2.93 2.79 11.94
CA THR A 178 2.79 1.38 11.52
C THR A 178 3.91 0.52 12.11
N HIS A 179 4.58 1.00 13.16
CA HIS A 179 5.67 0.31 13.84
C HIS A 179 6.81 -0.10 12.90
N GLY A 180 7.16 0.78 11.96
CA GLY A 180 8.23 0.53 11.00
C GLY A 180 7.80 -0.19 9.73
N TYR A 181 6.51 -0.44 9.49
CA TYR A 181 6.06 -1.20 8.31
C TYR A 181 5.31 -0.33 7.29
N ASP A 182 5.69 -0.39 6.02
CA ASP A 182 4.81 0.04 4.93
C ASP A 182 3.98 -1.14 4.42
N MET A 183 2.66 -0.96 4.36
CA MET A 183 1.72 -2.03 3.97
C MET A 183 1.52 -2.12 2.46
N HIS A 184 2.22 -1.31 1.67
CA HIS A 184 2.19 -1.31 0.21
C HIS A 184 0.78 -1.08 -0.37
N GLU A 185 -0.02 -0.25 0.31
CA GLU A 185 -1.43 -0.03 -0.01
C GLU A 185 -1.65 0.90 -1.21
N ILE A 186 -0.76 1.89 -1.38
CA ILE A 186 -0.84 2.91 -2.43
C ILE A 186 0.33 2.72 -3.40
N ASP A 187 0.01 2.52 -4.68
CA ASP A 187 1.02 2.41 -5.73
C ASP A 187 1.14 3.67 -6.60
N THR A 188 1.98 3.59 -7.64
CA THR A 188 2.18 4.70 -8.57
C THR A 188 0.87 5.08 -9.28
N ASP A 189 0.05 4.09 -9.64
CA ASP A 189 -1.20 4.33 -10.37
C ASP A 189 -2.22 5.04 -9.46
N ASP A 190 -2.34 4.59 -8.21
CA ASP A 190 -3.19 5.19 -7.18
C ASP A 190 -2.77 6.63 -6.87
N PHE A 191 -1.47 6.88 -6.69
CA PHE A 191 -0.93 8.21 -6.42
C PHE A 191 -1.18 9.18 -7.58
N ILE A 192 -1.03 8.72 -8.82
CA ILE A 192 -1.31 9.52 -10.01
C ILE A 192 -2.81 9.79 -10.13
N ALA A 193 -3.67 8.81 -9.83
CA ALA A 193 -5.12 9.01 -9.78
C ALA A 193 -5.51 10.08 -8.73
N LEU A 194 -4.91 10.04 -7.54
CA LEU A 194 -5.08 11.06 -6.50
C LEU A 194 -4.72 12.46 -7.02
N CYS A 195 -3.53 12.61 -7.61
CA CYS A 195 -3.07 13.89 -8.14
C CYS A 195 -4.06 14.46 -9.16
N ARG A 196 -4.56 13.63 -10.07
CA ARG A 196 -5.57 14.02 -11.07
C ARG A 196 -6.90 14.44 -10.44
N GLU A 197 -7.37 13.68 -9.46
CA GLU A 197 -8.63 13.93 -8.77
C GLU A 197 -8.63 15.26 -8.01
N ILE A 198 -7.50 15.61 -7.39
CA ILE A 198 -7.36 16.87 -6.63
C ILE A 198 -6.88 18.05 -7.50
N GLY A 199 -6.49 17.80 -8.75
CA GLY A 199 -5.96 18.84 -9.65
C GLY A 199 -4.52 19.26 -9.34
N ALA A 200 -3.72 18.35 -8.78
CA ALA A 200 -2.30 18.53 -8.52
C ALA A 200 -1.43 17.88 -9.60
N GLU A 201 -0.24 18.46 -9.81
CA GLU A 201 0.84 17.80 -10.53
C GLU A 201 1.52 16.76 -9.62
N PRO A 202 1.84 15.57 -10.12
CA PRO A 202 2.61 14.58 -9.38
C PRO A 202 4.09 14.97 -9.31
N PHE A 203 4.69 14.81 -8.13
CA PHE A 203 6.11 15.02 -7.87
C PHE A 203 6.71 13.76 -7.25
N LEU A 204 7.39 12.95 -8.06
CA LEU A 204 7.92 11.66 -7.63
C LEU A 204 9.33 11.78 -7.04
N THR A 205 9.65 11.06 -5.97
CA THR A 205 11.00 11.03 -5.38
C THR A 205 11.64 9.68 -5.65
N ILE A 206 12.81 9.67 -6.31
CA ILE A 206 13.55 8.43 -6.58
C ILE A 206 14.34 7.97 -5.36
N ASN A 207 14.55 6.66 -5.26
CA ASN A 207 15.48 6.07 -4.30
C ASN A 207 16.93 6.19 -4.81
N ALA A 208 17.50 7.39 -4.79
CA ALA A 208 18.87 7.61 -5.30
C ALA A 208 19.95 6.90 -4.46
N ALA A 209 19.63 6.42 -3.26
CA ALA A 209 20.57 5.74 -2.38
C ALA A 209 20.86 4.30 -2.84
N TRP A 210 19.82 3.58 -3.26
CA TRP A 210 19.90 2.15 -3.52
C TRP A 210 19.51 1.72 -4.94
N ASP A 211 18.61 2.46 -5.59
CA ASP A 211 18.24 2.14 -6.96
C ASP A 211 19.35 2.56 -7.93
N SER A 212 19.56 1.76 -8.96
CA SER A 212 20.48 2.14 -10.03
C SER A 212 19.85 3.20 -10.94
N PRO A 213 20.66 3.92 -11.75
CA PRO A 213 20.15 4.82 -12.78
C PRO A 213 19.13 4.17 -13.72
N GLU A 214 19.31 2.88 -14.04
CA GLU A 214 18.40 2.11 -14.89
C GLU A 214 17.06 1.84 -14.21
N VAL A 215 17.04 1.57 -12.91
CA VAL A 215 15.80 1.35 -12.15
C VAL A 215 15.00 2.65 -12.06
N CYS A 216 15.68 3.78 -11.79
CA CYS A 216 15.04 5.10 -11.78
C CYS A 216 14.50 5.49 -13.17
N ALA A 217 15.28 5.24 -14.24
CA ALA A 217 14.84 5.47 -15.61
C ALA A 217 13.67 4.56 -16.02
N ALA A 218 13.64 3.31 -15.55
CA ALA A 218 12.51 2.40 -15.76
C ALA A 218 11.22 2.92 -15.11
N TRP A 219 11.30 3.58 -13.95
CA TRP A 219 10.13 4.19 -13.33
C TRP A 219 9.62 5.40 -14.13
N VAL A 220 10.52 6.20 -14.68
CA VAL A 220 10.17 7.25 -15.66
C VAL A 220 9.52 6.63 -16.89
N GLU A 221 10.05 5.52 -17.41
CA GLU A 221 9.47 4.82 -18.57
C GLU A 221 8.08 4.26 -18.25
N TYR A 222 7.87 3.74 -17.04
CA TYR A 222 6.55 3.32 -16.59
C TYR A 222 5.56 4.48 -16.61
N CYS A 223 5.95 5.63 -16.06
CA CYS A 223 5.09 6.81 -15.99
C CYS A 223 4.86 7.43 -17.37
N ASN A 224 5.89 7.58 -18.19
CA ASN A 224 5.87 8.48 -19.36
C ASN A 224 6.09 7.77 -20.70
N GLY A 225 6.52 6.51 -20.69
CA GLY A 225 6.80 5.75 -21.90
C GLY A 225 5.53 5.41 -22.70
N PRO A 226 5.64 5.25 -24.02
CA PRO A 226 4.52 4.84 -24.87
C PRO A 226 4.15 3.36 -24.59
N ALA A 227 2.92 2.95 -24.91
CA ALA A 227 2.41 1.62 -24.61
C ALA A 227 3.20 0.47 -25.29
N GLU A 228 4.03 0.78 -26.28
CA GLU A 228 4.89 -0.17 -26.98
C GLU A 228 6.19 -0.46 -26.21
N SER A 229 6.62 0.48 -25.36
CA SER A 229 7.84 0.36 -24.56
C SER A 229 7.69 -0.71 -23.47
N LYS A 230 8.79 -1.16 -22.85
CA LYS A 230 8.74 -2.26 -21.87
C LYS A 230 7.84 -1.90 -20.70
N TYR A 231 8.10 -0.77 -20.05
CA TYR A 231 7.36 -0.35 -18.86
C TYR A 231 6.07 0.41 -19.19
N GLY A 232 6.00 1.12 -20.33
CA GLY A 232 4.76 1.71 -20.81
C GLY A 232 3.71 0.64 -21.18
N ARG A 233 4.13 -0.50 -21.73
CA ARG A 233 3.26 -1.67 -21.95
C ARG A 233 2.72 -2.24 -20.66
N LEU A 234 3.56 -2.34 -19.63
CA LEU A 234 3.14 -2.84 -18.32
C LEU A 234 2.10 -1.90 -17.68
N ARG A 235 2.32 -0.58 -17.76
CA ARG A 235 1.32 0.43 -17.36
C ARG A 235 0.00 0.24 -18.14
N ALA A 236 0.08 0.10 -19.47
CA ALA A 236 -1.10 -0.11 -20.32
C ALA A 236 -1.87 -1.41 -20.00
N GLN A 237 -1.16 -2.52 -19.74
CA GLN A 237 -1.75 -3.80 -19.34
C GLN A 237 -2.48 -3.72 -17.98
N ARG A 238 -2.06 -2.79 -17.11
CA ARG A 238 -2.72 -2.49 -15.84
C ARG A 238 -3.93 -1.56 -15.99
N GLY A 239 -4.32 -1.20 -17.22
CA GLY A 239 -5.51 -0.39 -17.50
C GLY A 239 -5.21 1.08 -17.79
N HIS A 240 -3.94 1.49 -17.78
CA HIS A 240 -3.53 2.88 -17.91
C HIS A 240 -2.81 3.11 -19.25
N GLN A 241 -3.60 3.17 -20.32
CA GLN A 241 -3.09 3.25 -21.71
C GLN A 241 -2.20 4.47 -21.93
N GLU A 242 -2.73 5.66 -21.62
CA GLU A 242 -2.03 6.92 -21.86
C GLU A 242 -0.90 7.16 -20.83
N PRO A 243 0.23 7.73 -21.26
CA PRO A 243 1.28 8.21 -20.35
C PRO A 243 0.74 9.15 -19.27
N TYR A 244 1.33 9.05 -18.09
CA TYR A 244 1.02 9.91 -16.94
C TYR A 244 1.58 11.32 -17.09
N ASN A 245 2.64 11.49 -17.89
CA ASN A 245 3.32 12.75 -18.13
C ASN A 245 3.83 13.42 -16.84
N VAL A 246 4.42 12.62 -15.94
CA VAL A 246 5.02 13.10 -14.69
C VAL A 246 6.26 13.94 -15.02
N LYS A 247 6.21 15.23 -14.66
CA LYS A 247 7.29 16.19 -14.94
C LYS A 247 8.25 16.38 -13.78
N TRP A 248 7.76 16.37 -12.54
CA TRP A 248 8.56 16.73 -11.37
C TRP A 248 9.15 15.49 -10.71
N TRP A 249 10.48 15.49 -10.53
CA TRP A 249 11.22 14.38 -9.96
C TRP A 249 12.26 14.86 -8.94
N SER A 250 12.25 14.30 -7.73
CA SER A 250 13.22 14.61 -6.68
C SER A 250 14.34 13.60 -6.77
N LEU A 251 15.57 14.06 -6.86
CA LEU A 251 16.76 13.22 -6.95
C LEU A 251 17.21 12.78 -5.55
N GLY A 252 16.39 11.94 -4.91
CA GLY A 252 16.56 11.53 -3.51
C GLY A 252 15.87 12.47 -2.51
N ASN A 253 16.09 12.21 -1.21
CA ASN A 253 15.53 12.97 -0.09
C ASN A 253 16.58 13.18 1.00
N GLU A 254 16.72 14.39 1.54
CA GLU A 254 17.63 14.69 2.66
C GLU A 254 19.05 14.08 2.55
N MET A 255 19.59 14.10 1.32
CA MET A 255 20.97 13.69 1.06
C MET A 255 21.89 14.63 1.85
N GLY A 256 22.86 14.08 2.58
CA GLY A 256 23.72 14.85 3.49
C GLY A 256 23.25 14.93 4.94
N TYR A 257 22.00 14.53 5.27
CA TYR A 257 21.53 14.42 6.65
C TYR A 257 21.64 13.01 7.25
N GLY A 258 22.05 12.02 6.44
CA GLY A 258 22.18 10.63 6.89
C GLY A 258 20.89 9.81 6.82
N HIS A 259 19.76 10.40 6.39
CA HIS A 259 18.51 9.67 6.14
C HIS A 259 18.49 8.89 4.82
N MET A 260 19.49 9.11 3.97
CA MET A 260 19.73 8.32 2.76
C MET A 260 21.20 7.88 2.76
N GLU A 261 21.43 6.63 2.37
CA GLU A 261 22.77 6.11 2.19
C GLU A 261 23.47 6.79 1.01
N GLY A 262 24.79 6.95 1.15
CA GLY A 262 25.63 7.56 0.13
C GLY A 262 26.79 8.37 0.70
N ALA A 263 27.61 8.93 -0.19
CA ALA A 263 28.80 9.69 0.20
C ALA A 263 28.48 10.94 1.06
N ASN A 264 27.23 11.41 1.06
CA ASN A 264 26.72 12.49 1.94
C ASN A 264 27.62 13.76 1.97
N THR A 265 28.26 14.07 0.84
CA THR A 265 28.96 15.32 0.54
C THR A 265 28.36 15.97 -0.70
N PRO A 266 28.49 17.30 -0.90
CA PRO A 266 27.98 17.97 -2.09
C PRO A 266 28.47 17.33 -3.40
N ASP A 267 29.78 17.10 -3.52
CA ASP A 267 30.39 16.49 -4.72
C ASP A 267 29.94 15.05 -4.91
N GLY A 268 29.85 14.28 -3.82
CA GLY A 268 29.39 12.89 -3.86
C GLY A 268 27.93 12.80 -4.30
N TYR A 269 27.08 13.67 -3.77
CA TYR A 269 25.69 13.80 -4.17
C TYR A 269 25.55 14.20 -5.65
N ALA A 270 26.23 15.27 -6.08
CA ALA A 270 26.19 15.74 -7.47
C ALA A 270 26.60 14.64 -8.46
N SER A 271 27.70 13.94 -8.18
CA SER A 271 28.18 12.81 -9.01
C SER A 271 27.16 11.67 -9.07
N LEU A 272 26.59 11.30 -7.92
CA LEU A 272 25.56 10.26 -7.83
C LEU A 272 24.32 10.65 -8.66
N VAL A 273 23.71 11.80 -8.39
CA VAL A 273 22.44 12.15 -9.02
C VAL A 273 22.60 12.57 -10.49
N GLU A 274 23.78 13.01 -10.91
CA GLU A 274 24.06 13.28 -12.33
C GLU A 274 23.85 12.02 -13.17
N THR A 275 24.36 10.87 -12.73
CA THR A 275 24.19 9.61 -13.46
C THR A 275 22.72 9.19 -13.57
N HIS A 276 21.97 9.33 -12.48
CA HIS A 276 20.54 9.06 -12.41
C HIS A 276 19.75 10.00 -13.34
N ALA A 277 19.95 11.31 -13.20
CA ALA A 277 19.28 12.33 -14.01
C ALA A 277 19.56 12.12 -15.51
N ARG A 278 20.79 11.80 -15.90
CA ARG A 278 21.14 11.51 -17.30
C ARG A 278 20.41 10.27 -17.83
N ALA A 279 20.27 9.22 -17.03
CA ALA A 279 19.52 8.02 -17.44
C ALA A 279 18.02 8.33 -17.61
N MET A 280 17.43 9.05 -16.65
CA MET A 280 16.03 9.47 -16.69
C MET A 280 15.72 10.39 -17.88
N LEU A 281 16.61 11.35 -18.19
CA LEU A 281 16.43 12.28 -19.31
C LEU A 281 16.52 11.61 -20.69
N LYS A 282 17.18 10.45 -20.80
CA LYS A 282 17.15 9.66 -22.05
C LYS A 282 15.75 9.11 -22.33
N VAL A 283 14.94 8.89 -21.29
CA VAL A 283 13.56 8.40 -21.40
C VAL A 283 12.60 9.56 -21.64
N THR A 284 12.73 10.63 -20.85
CA THR A 284 11.88 11.83 -20.97
C THR A 284 12.77 13.09 -20.91
N PRO A 285 13.03 13.79 -22.03
CA PRO A 285 14.01 14.88 -22.06
C PRO A 285 13.63 16.18 -21.31
N ASP A 286 12.35 16.39 -20.98
CA ASP A 286 11.82 17.63 -20.41
C ASP A 286 11.45 17.52 -18.92
N LEU A 287 12.01 16.53 -18.21
CA LEU A 287 11.84 16.39 -16.77
C LEU A 287 12.37 17.60 -16.00
N LYS A 288 11.68 17.93 -14.91
CA LYS A 288 12.07 18.95 -13.93
C LYS A 288 12.60 18.25 -12.68
N PHE A 289 13.91 18.33 -12.49
CA PHE A 289 14.54 17.79 -11.30
C PHE A 289 14.57 18.78 -10.15
N VAL A 290 14.35 18.26 -8.94
CA VAL A 290 14.55 18.96 -7.68
C VAL A 290 15.70 18.27 -6.95
N SER A 291 16.69 19.06 -6.55
CA SER A 291 17.83 18.57 -5.79
C SER A 291 17.48 18.34 -4.32
N SER A 292 18.30 17.52 -3.66
CA SER A 292 18.19 17.15 -2.26
C SER A 292 19.50 17.49 -1.55
N GLY A 293 19.42 18.18 -0.41
CA GLY A 293 20.61 18.62 0.32
C GLY A 293 20.27 19.30 1.65
N PRO A 294 21.25 19.52 2.53
CA PRO A 294 21.06 20.21 3.79
C PRO A 294 20.70 21.68 3.65
N TYR A 295 19.72 22.12 4.44
CA TYR A 295 19.34 23.52 4.63
C TYR A 295 19.57 23.99 6.07
N PRO A 296 20.12 25.22 6.29
CA PRO A 296 20.80 26.05 5.31
C PRO A 296 22.27 25.61 5.14
N ASN A 297 22.70 25.25 3.94
CA ASN A 297 24.11 25.04 3.60
C ASN A 297 24.39 25.68 2.24
N GLN A 298 25.46 26.46 2.10
CA GLN A 298 25.80 27.15 0.85
C GLN A 298 26.52 26.27 -0.16
N GLU A 299 27.18 25.20 0.28
CA GLU A 299 27.94 24.28 -0.58
C GLU A 299 27.03 23.27 -1.29
N TRP A 300 25.84 23.01 -0.74
CA TRP A 300 24.81 22.11 -1.28
C TRP A 300 23.76 22.87 -2.09
#